data_AF-A0A101DJM2-F1
#
_entry.id   AF-A0A101DJM2-F1
#
_cell.length_a   1.000
_cell.length_b   1.000
_cell.length_c   1.000
_cell.angle_alpha   90.00
_cell.angle_beta   90.00
_cell.angle_gamma   90.00
#
_symmetry.space_group_name_H-M   'P 1'
#
loop_
_entity.id
_entity.type
_entity.pdbx_description
1 polymer ?
#
loop_
_entity_poly.entity_id
_entity_poly.type
_entity_poly.pdbx_seq_one_letter_code
_entity_poly.pdbx_strand_id
1 'polypeptide(L)'
;MSKSKVDILHHKFSKSIFGYKKEEVDFLLQELAEQIGKLTEENAVLKSKIDELEKSVSDYKGREKILQNTLITTQKMVEDVKANAHKQAKNIIEEAQNKAEEILNKAHKRLSQIHADITELKRQKNRFEVELRSLIEGHLKLLDKLGEDDSFDTIEEKVKFIVK
;
A
#
# COMPACT_ATOMS: atom_id res chain seq x y z
N MET A 1 -56.75 20.09 -46.60
CA MET A 1 -56.84 18.78 -47.27
C MET A 1 -55.59 18.65 -48.10
N SER A 2 -54.67 17.73 -47.76
CA SER A 2 -53.47 17.50 -48.58
C SER A 2 -53.90 16.82 -49.88
N LYS A 3 -53.53 17.39 -51.03
CA LYS A 3 -53.81 16.76 -52.32
C LYS A 3 -52.62 15.89 -52.67
N SER A 4 -52.88 14.59 -52.77
CA SER A 4 -51.89 13.62 -53.20
C SER A 4 -51.44 13.93 -54.62
N LYS A 5 -50.24 13.48 -55.00
CA LYS A 5 -49.77 13.44 -56.40
C LYS A 5 -50.87 12.91 -57.34
N VAL A 6 -51.65 11.94 -56.88
CA VAL A 6 -52.78 11.34 -57.61
C VAL A 6 -53.90 12.35 -57.82
N ASP A 7 -54.24 13.16 -56.82
CA ASP A 7 -55.32 14.16 -56.90
C ASP A 7 -54.97 15.32 -57.84
N ILE A 8 -53.68 15.68 -57.91
CA ILE A 8 -53.17 16.71 -58.81
C ILE A 8 -53.22 16.22 -60.26
N LEU A 9 -52.79 14.97 -60.50
CA LEU A 9 -52.78 14.36 -61.84
C LEU A 9 -54.19 14.13 -62.40
N HIS A 10 -55.19 13.91 -61.54
CA HIS A 10 -56.58 13.71 -61.96
C HIS A 10 -57.42 14.99 -61.95
N HIS A 11 -56.83 16.14 -61.60
CA HIS A 11 -57.56 17.40 -61.58
C HIS A 11 -57.93 17.84 -63.01
N LYS A 12 -59.23 18.01 -63.26
CA LYS A 12 -59.74 18.46 -64.57
C LYS A 12 -60.18 19.91 -64.48
N PHE A 13 -59.51 20.78 -65.22
CA PHE A 13 -59.89 22.18 -65.32
C PHE A 13 -61.07 22.38 -66.27
N SER A 14 -61.98 23.28 -65.90
CA SER A 14 -63.04 23.75 -66.77
C SER A 14 -62.48 24.50 -67.99
N LYS A 15 -63.10 24.33 -69.16
CA LYS A 15 -62.70 25.04 -70.38
C LYS A 15 -63.34 26.43 -70.49
N SER A 16 -62.57 27.38 -71.01
CA SER A 16 -62.97 28.71 -71.46
C SER A 16 -62.88 28.77 -73.00
N ILE A 17 -63.45 29.82 -73.60
CA ILE A 17 -63.52 30.04 -75.06
C ILE A 17 -62.11 29.98 -75.71
N PHE A 18 -61.05 30.24 -74.93
CA PHE A 18 -59.64 30.19 -75.36
C PHE A 18 -58.71 29.39 -74.42
N GLY A 19 -59.16 28.32 -73.75
CA GLY A 19 -58.27 27.46 -72.94
C GLY A 19 -58.87 26.94 -71.64
N TYR A 20 -58.08 26.86 -70.57
CA TYR A 20 -58.58 26.55 -69.21
C TYR A 20 -59.02 27.82 -68.48
N LYS A 21 -59.92 27.68 -67.51
CA LYS A 21 -60.27 28.79 -66.61
C LYS A 21 -59.07 29.19 -65.78
N LYS A 22 -58.66 30.44 -65.93
CA LYS A 22 -57.49 30.99 -65.25
C LYS A 22 -57.65 30.94 -63.73
N GLU A 23 -58.86 31.21 -63.21
CA GLU A 23 -59.11 31.21 -61.77
C GLU A 23 -58.91 29.84 -61.11
N GLU A 24 -59.31 28.75 -61.77
CA GLU A 24 -59.15 27.38 -61.24
C GLU A 24 -57.67 26.95 -61.23
N VAL A 25 -56.92 27.36 -62.26
CA VAL A 25 -55.47 27.09 -62.34
C VAL A 25 -54.73 27.89 -61.27
N ASP A 26 -55.04 29.18 -61.11
CA ASP A 26 -54.43 30.04 -60.11
C ASP A 26 -54.72 29.52 -58.68
N PHE A 27 -55.95 29.05 -58.41
CA PHE A 27 -56.30 28.45 -57.12
C PHE A 27 -55.52 27.18 -56.83
N LEU A 28 -55.39 26.26 -57.80
CA LEU A 28 -54.61 25.04 -57.62
C LEU A 28 -53.12 25.36 -57.41
N LEU A 29 -52.56 26.30 -58.16
CA LEU A 29 -51.17 26.74 -57.99
C LEU A 29 -50.92 27.34 -56.60
N GLN A 30 -51.87 28.12 -56.08
CA GLN A 30 -51.79 28.68 -54.73
C GLN A 30 -51.87 27.59 -53.65
N GLU A 31 -52.78 26.61 -53.79
CA GLU A 31 -52.89 25.47 -52.87
C GLU A 31 -51.61 24.60 -52.88
N LEU A 32 -51.02 24.37 -54.06
CA LEU A 32 -49.76 23.65 -54.21
C LEU A 32 -48.57 24.40 -53.62
N ALA A 33 -48.49 25.72 -53.86
CA ALA A 33 -47.46 26.56 -53.30
C ALA A 33 -47.49 26.53 -51.76
N GLU A 34 -48.69 26.58 -51.16
CA GLU A 34 -48.85 26.51 -49.71
C GLU A 34 -48.42 25.15 -49.14
N GLN A 35 -48.77 24.05 -49.81
CA GLN A 35 -48.36 22.70 -49.38
C GLN A 35 -46.86 22.47 -49.53
N ILE A 36 -46.25 22.90 -50.64
CA ILE A 36 -44.80 22.84 -50.84
C ILE A 36 -44.09 23.69 -49.78
N GLY A 37 -44.62 24.87 -49.46
CA GLY A 37 -44.12 25.72 -48.37
C GLY A 37 -44.09 24.98 -47.04
N LYS A 38 -45.22 24.39 -46.62
CA LYS A 38 -45.32 23.60 -45.39
C LYS A 38 -44.36 22.42 -45.36
N LEU A 39 -44.30 21.62 -46.43
CA LEU A 39 -43.37 20.49 -46.52
C LEU A 39 -41.90 20.93 -46.47
N THR A 40 -41.57 22.07 -47.06
CA THR A 40 -40.21 22.62 -47.04
C THR A 40 -39.83 23.07 -45.62
N GLU A 41 -40.74 23.73 -44.92
CA GLU A 41 -40.55 24.16 -43.54
C GLU A 41 -40.45 22.96 -42.58
N GLU A 42 -41.33 21.97 -42.71
CA GLU A 42 -41.26 20.71 -41.95
C GLU A 42 -39.94 19.97 -42.21
N ASN A 43 -39.48 19.90 -43.47
CA ASN A 43 -38.22 19.27 -43.83
C ASN A 43 -37.03 20.00 -43.20
N ALA A 44 -37.05 21.33 -43.18
CA ALA A 44 -36.01 22.14 -42.54
C ALA A 44 -35.97 21.90 -41.02
N VAL A 45 -37.13 21.87 -40.36
CA VAL A 45 -37.23 21.57 -38.92
C VAL A 45 -36.73 20.16 -38.61
N LEU A 46 -37.14 19.16 -39.40
CA LEU A 46 -36.70 17.78 -39.22
C LEU A 46 -35.19 17.62 -39.41
N LYS A 47 -34.60 18.24 -40.43
CA LYS A 47 -33.15 18.25 -40.63
C LYS A 47 -32.42 18.88 -39.45
N SER A 48 -32.86 20.05 -38.99
CA SER A 48 -32.28 20.70 -37.81
C SER A 48 -32.33 19.79 -36.58
N LYS A 49 -33.43 19.05 -36.40
CA LYS A 49 -33.59 18.13 -35.27
C LYS A 49 -32.70 16.89 -35.41
N ILE A 50 -32.51 16.38 -36.62
CA ILE A 50 -31.56 15.30 -36.89
C ILE A 50 -30.15 15.76 -36.52
N ASP A 51 -29.72 16.94 -36.97
CA ASP A 51 -28.39 17.47 -36.67
C ASP A 51 -28.15 17.63 -35.15
N GLU A 52 -29.15 18.13 -34.41
CA GLU A 52 -29.10 18.23 -32.95
C GLU A 52 -28.99 16.86 -32.26
N LEU A 53 -29.78 15.88 -32.73
CA LEU A 53 -29.76 14.52 -32.19
C LEU A 53 -28.43 13.83 -32.50
N GLU A 54 -27.90 13.96 -33.72
CA GLU A 54 -26.60 13.42 -34.11
C GLU A 54 -25.47 13.98 -33.25
N LYS A 55 -25.49 15.30 -33.00
CA LYS A 55 -24.54 15.94 -32.09
C LYS A 55 -24.65 15.39 -30.67
N SER A 56 -25.87 15.25 -30.16
CA SER A 56 -26.11 14.69 -28.83
C SER A 56 -25.63 13.24 -28.72
N VAL A 57 -25.90 12.41 -29.72
CA VAL A 57 -25.42 11.02 -29.79
C VAL A 57 -23.89 10.96 -29.81
N SER A 58 -23.24 11.85 -30.57
CA SER A 58 -21.78 11.96 -30.60
C SER A 58 -21.21 12.30 -29.22
N ASP A 59 -21.79 13.28 -28.53
CA ASP A 59 -21.39 13.67 -27.18
C ASP A 59 -21.56 12.52 -26.18
N TYR A 60 -22.68 11.79 -26.23
CA TYR A 60 -22.91 10.63 -25.36
C TYR A 60 -21.90 9.52 -25.62
N LYS A 61 -21.59 9.19 -26.89
CA LYS A 61 -20.55 8.21 -27.24
C LYS A 61 -19.18 8.64 -26.74
N GLY A 62 -18.87 9.94 -26.81
CA GLY A 62 -17.63 10.50 -26.26
C GLY A 62 -17.53 10.30 -24.75
N ARG A 63 -18.61 10.60 -24.01
CA ARG A 63 -18.69 10.40 -22.56
C ARG A 63 -18.60 8.93 -22.16
N GLU A 64 -19.28 8.06 -22.88
CA GLU A 64 -19.24 6.61 -22.66
C GLU A 64 -17.81 6.07 -22.82
N LYS A 65 -17.09 6.49 -23.86
CA LYS A 65 -15.69 6.10 -24.08
C LYS A 65 -14.78 6.58 -22.95
N ILE A 66 -14.98 7.81 -22.47
CA ILE A 66 -14.23 8.34 -21.33
C ILE A 66 -14.51 7.49 -20.09
N LEU A 67 -15.78 7.22 -19.79
CA LEU A 67 -16.19 6.41 -18.64
C LEU A 67 -15.59 5.00 -18.68
N GLN A 68 -15.63 4.34 -19.85
CA GLN A 68 -15.04 3.03 -20.05
C GLN A 68 -13.52 3.06 -19.82
N ASN A 69 -12.81 4.05 -20.36
CA ASN A 69 -11.38 4.22 -20.15
C ASN A 69 -11.04 4.50 -18.68
N THR A 70 -11.85 5.30 -17.99
CA THR A 70 -11.71 5.57 -16.56
C THR A 70 -11.89 4.27 -15.77
N LEU A 71 -12.94 3.48 -16.04
CA LEU A 71 -13.18 2.20 -15.36
C LEU A 71 -12.00 1.24 -15.52
N ILE A 72 -11.48 1.09 -16.73
CA ILE A 72 -10.31 0.23 -17.01
C ILE A 72 -9.08 0.73 -16.24
N THR A 73 -8.84 2.05 -16.28
CA THR A 73 -7.70 2.66 -15.55
C THR A 73 -7.83 2.48 -14.05
N THR A 74 -9.04 2.69 -13.49
CA THR A 74 -9.33 2.49 -12.08
C THR A 74 -9.12 1.03 -11.68
N GLN A 75 -9.59 0.07 -12.49
CA GLN A 75 -9.40 -1.35 -12.21
C GLN A 75 -7.91 -1.72 -12.18
N LYS A 76 -7.11 -1.27 -13.16
CA LYS A 76 -5.66 -1.45 -13.16
C LYS A 76 -5.00 -0.85 -11.92
N MET A 77 -5.38 0.38 -11.56
CA MET A 77 -4.87 1.05 -10.36
C MET A 77 -5.19 0.25 -9.08
N VAL A 78 -6.40 -0.29 -8.96
CA VAL A 78 -6.79 -1.13 -7.82
C VAL A 78 -5.94 -2.41 -7.76
N GLU A 79 -5.71 -3.05 -8.91
CA GLU A 79 -4.85 -4.24 -9.00
C GLU A 79 -3.40 -3.92 -8.60
N ASP A 80 -2.85 -2.82 -9.09
CA ASP A 80 -1.50 -2.35 -8.76
C ASP A 80 -1.36 -2.02 -7.27
N VAL A 81 -2.34 -1.33 -6.69
CA VAL A 81 -2.39 -1.02 -5.25
C VAL A 81 -2.42 -2.31 -4.44
N LYS A 82 -3.27 -3.28 -4.83
CA LYS A 82 -3.36 -4.58 -4.15
C LYS A 82 -2.06 -5.36 -4.23
N ALA A 83 -1.43 -5.41 -5.41
CA ALA A 83 -0.14 -6.08 -5.61
C ALA A 83 0.97 -5.44 -4.77
N ASN A 84 1.04 -4.11 -4.75
CA ASN A 84 2.01 -3.38 -3.93
C ASN A 84 1.77 -3.59 -2.43
N ALA A 85 0.51 -3.55 -1.97
CA ALA A 85 0.17 -3.81 -0.58
C ALA A 85 0.59 -5.23 -0.14
N HIS A 86 0.34 -6.24 -0.97
CA HIS A 86 0.80 -7.61 -0.69
C HIS A 86 2.33 -7.72 -0.64
N LYS A 87 3.04 -7.07 -1.56
CA LYS A 87 4.50 -7.03 -1.55
C LYS A 87 5.04 -6.35 -0.29
N GLN A 88 4.49 -5.21 0.09
CA GLN A 88 4.87 -4.50 1.31
C GLN A 88 4.60 -5.33 2.56
N ALA A 89 3.43 -5.98 2.65
CA ALA A 89 3.11 -6.88 3.76
C ALA A 89 4.11 -8.03 3.88
N LYS A 90 4.49 -8.65 2.76
CA LYS A 90 5.52 -9.70 2.73
C LYS A 90 6.87 -9.17 3.24
N ASN A 91 7.30 -8.01 2.76
CA ASN A 91 8.55 -7.39 3.18
C ASN A 91 8.56 -7.07 4.69
N ILE A 92 7.44 -6.56 5.23
CA ILE A 92 7.30 -6.28 6.66
C ILE A 92 7.47 -7.56 7.49
N ILE A 93 6.83 -8.66 7.06
CA ILE A 93 6.94 -9.95 7.74
C ILE A 93 8.39 -10.46 7.70
N GLU A 94 9.02 -10.40 6.53
CA GLU A 94 10.41 -10.82 6.35
C GLU A 94 11.39 -9.99 7.20
N GLU A 95 11.22 -8.67 7.24
CA GLU A 95 12.02 -7.79 8.08
C GLU A 95 11.82 -8.06 9.57
N ALA A 96 10.57 -8.32 10.00
CA ALA A 96 10.27 -8.67 11.38
C ALA A 96 10.90 -10.02 11.78
N GLN A 97 10.88 -11.01 10.87
CA GLN A 97 11.54 -12.31 11.08
C GLN A 97 13.06 -12.15 11.21
N ASN A 98 13.68 -11.39 10.31
CA ASN A 98 15.12 -11.12 10.36
C ASN A 98 15.53 -10.41 11.66
N LYS A 99 14.76 -9.41 12.10
CA LYS A 99 14.99 -8.72 13.38
C LYS A 99 14.84 -9.67 14.57
N ALA A 100 13.83 -10.54 14.56
CA ALA A 100 13.64 -11.51 15.63
C ALA A 100 14.83 -12.49 15.71
N GLU A 101 15.31 -12.98 14.57
CA GLU A 101 16.49 -13.85 14.50
C GLU A 101 17.76 -13.13 14.99
N GLU A 102 17.95 -11.87 14.61
CA GLU A 102 19.07 -11.06 15.09
C GLU A 102 19.04 -10.89 16.63
N ILE A 103 17.86 -10.62 17.19
CA ILE A 103 17.66 -10.50 18.64
C ILE A 103 17.98 -11.83 19.35
N LEU A 104 17.49 -12.95 18.83
CA LEU A 104 17.77 -14.28 19.38
C LEU A 104 19.27 -14.60 19.34
N ASN A 105 19.93 -14.32 18.22
CA ASN A 105 21.37 -14.52 18.08
C ASN A 105 22.18 -13.66 19.06
N LYS A 106 21.78 -12.39 19.24
CA LYS A 106 22.38 -11.50 20.25
C LYS A 106 22.16 -12.03 21.67
N ALA A 107 20.96 -12.52 21.99
CA ALA A 107 20.64 -13.10 23.29
C ALA A 107 21.46 -14.35 23.57
N HIS A 108 21.59 -15.27 22.61
CA HIS A 108 22.41 -16.48 22.73
C HIS A 108 23.89 -16.16 22.93
N LYS A 109 24.45 -15.20 22.17
CA LYS A 109 25.83 -14.74 22.36
C LYS A 109 26.05 -14.17 23.76
N ARG A 110 25.14 -13.34 24.24
CA ARG A 110 25.21 -12.75 25.59
C ARG A 110 25.09 -13.81 26.67
N LEU A 111 24.20 -14.79 26.50
CA LEU A 111 24.06 -15.91 27.43
C LEU A 111 25.35 -16.73 27.51
N SER A 112 25.95 -17.06 26.37
CA SER A 112 27.23 -17.77 26.30
C SER A 112 28.35 -17.01 27.00
N GLN A 113 28.44 -15.69 26.77
CA GLN A 113 29.40 -14.83 27.45
C GLN A 113 29.21 -14.84 28.97
N ILE A 114 27.98 -14.66 29.44
CA ILE A 114 27.66 -14.70 30.88
C ILE A 114 28.04 -16.05 31.49
N HIS A 115 27.78 -17.17 30.80
CA HIS A 115 28.20 -18.49 31.28
C HIS A 115 29.73 -18.64 31.38
N ALA A 116 30.46 -18.10 30.40
CA ALA A 116 31.92 -18.08 30.42
C ALA A 116 32.43 -17.24 31.60
N ASP A 117 31.88 -16.04 31.80
CA ASP A 117 32.23 -15.13 32.90
C ASP A 117 31.96 -15.75 34.27
N ILE A 118 30.80 -16.40 34.44
CA ILE A 118 30.45 -17.12 35.68
C ILE A 118 31.45 -18.25 35.96
N THR A 119 31.85 -18.98 34.93
CA THR A 119 32.80 -20.09 35.06
C THR A 119 34.18 -19.57 35.47
N GLU A 120 34.64 -18.48 34.86
CA GLU A 120 35.90 -17.84 35.22
C GLU A 120 35.88 -17.26 36.64
N LEU A 121 34.81 -16.58 37.05
CA LEU A 121 34.65 -16.07 38.42
C LEU A 121 34.67 -17.19 39.46
N LYS A 122 34.03 -18.34 39.18
CA LYS A 122 34.11 -19.52 40.06
C LYS A 122 35.54 -20.04 40.17
N ARG A 123 36.29 -20.07 39.07
CA ARG A 123 37.69 -20.49 39.05
C ARG A 123 38.58 -19.54 39.87
N GLN A 124 38.38 -18.23 39.71
CA GLN A 124 39.08 -17.19 40.47
C GLN A 124 38.77 -17.30 41.96
N LYS A 125 37.50 -17.47 42.33
CA LYS A 125 37.07 -17.70 43.72
C LYS A 125 37.80 -18.91 44.34
N ASN A 126 37.77 -20.06 43.67
CA ASN A 126 38.43 -21.26 44.19
C ASN A 126 39.94 -21.07 44.37
N ARG A 127 40.59 -20.38 43.43
CA ARG A 127 42.02 -20.05 43.53
C ARG A 127 42.30 -19.18 44.76
N PHE A 128 41.51 -18.11 44.93
CA PHE A 128 41.63 -17.22 46.08
C PHE A 128 41.43 -17.96 47.41
N GLU A 129 40.43 -18.85 47.50
CA GLU A 129 40.21 -19.67 48.69
C GLU A 129 41.41 -20.57 49.04
N VAL A 130 42.05 -21.18 48.04
CA VAL A 130 43.25 -22.02 48.23
C VAL A 130 44.46 -21.17 48.65
N GLU A 131 44.68 -20.04 48.01
CA GLU A 131 45.77 -19.10 48.33
C GLU A 131 45.62 -18.56 49.75
N LEU A 132 44.41 -18.15 50.13
CA LEU A 132 44.12 -17.63 51.47
C LEU A 132 44.29 -18.71 52.54
N ARG A 133 43.81 -19.94 52.32
CA ARG A 133 44.02 -21.06 53.25
C ARG A 133 45.50 -21.34 53.45
N SER A 134 46.27 -21.38 52.36
CA SER A 134 47.73 -21.63 52.42
C SER A 134 48.46 -20.52 53.18
N LEU A 135 48.04 -19.25 53.01
CA LEU A 135 48.60 -18.12 53.74
C LEU A 135 48.31 -18.21 55.24
N ILE A 136 47.07 -18.53 55.62
CA ILE A 136 46.67 -18.71 57.02
C ILE A 136 47.42 -19.88 57.66
N GLU A 137 47.49 -21.02 56.99
CA GLU A 137 48.26 -22.19 57.47
C GLU A 137 49.75 -21.88 57.62
N GLY A 138 50.32 -21.06 56.72
CA GLY A 138 51.69 -20.58 56.82
C GLY A 138 51.91 -19.71 58.06
N HIS A 139 50.99 -18.78 58.34
CA HIS A 139 51.05 -17.95 59.54
C HIS A 139 50.83 -18.73 60.84
N LEU A 140 49.92 -19.70 60.85
CA LEU A 140 49.72 -20.59 62.00
C LEU A 140 50.99 -21.38 62.33
N LYS A 141 51.61 -22.01 61.32
CA LYS A 141 52.89 -22.74 61.50
C LYS A 141 54.02 -21.86 62.03
N LEU A 142 54.03 -20.57 61.69
CA LEU A 142 55.01 -19.63 62.22
C LEU A 142 54.74 -19.34 63.70
N LEU A 143 53.49 -19.12 64.09
CA LEU A 143 53.10 -18.91 65.48
C LEU A 143 53.34 -20.14 66.35
N ASP A 144 53.05 -21.34 65.84
CA ASP A 144 53.32 -22.60 66.55
C ASP A 144 54.82 -22.75 66.86
N LYS A 145 55.70 -22.44 65.90
CA LYS A 145 57.16 -22.42 66.11
C LYS A 145 57.60 -21.38 67.14
N LEU A 146 57.02 -20.18 67.10
CA LEU A 146 57.33 -19.14 68.09
C LEU A 146 56.86 -19.55 69.49
N GLY A 147 55.73 -20.25 69.61
CA GLY A 147 55.24 -20.80 70.87
C GLY A 147 56.07 -21.96 71.44
N GLU A 148 56.73 -22.74 70.59
CA GLU A 148 57.70 -23.78 71.00
C GLU A 148 59.02 -23.16 71.51
N ASP A 149 59.48 -22.08 70.87
CA ASP A 149 60.67 -21.31 71.29
C ASP A 149 60.42 -20.50 72.58
N ASP A 150 59.17 -20.17 72.91
CA ASP A 150 58.73 -19.53 74.16
C ASP A 150 58.44 -20.54 75.29
N SER A 151 58.98 -21.77 75.22
CA SER A 151 59.06 -22.61 76.41
C SER A 151 59.90 -21.89 77.47
N PHE A 152 59.22 -21.36 78.50
CA PHE A 152 59.83 -20.66 79.64
C PHE A 152 61.01 -21.44 80.27
N ASP A 153 61.04 -22.77 80.08
CA ASP A 153 62.12 -23.66 80.50
C ASP A 153 63.48 -23.35 79.83
N THR A 154 63.51 -22.97 78.54
CA THR A 154 64.78 -22.67 77.83
C THR A 154 65.36 -21.29 78.17
N ILE A 155 64.51 -20.33 78.57
CA ILE A 155 64.97 -19.04 79.07
C ILE A 155 65.50 -19.17 80.50
N GLU A 156 64.84 -19.96 81.36
CA GLU A 156 65.32 -20.22 82.73
C GLU A 156 66.67 -20.94 82.77
N GLU A 157 66.91 -21.91 81.88
CA GLU A 157 68.22 -22.58 81.79
C GLU A 157 69.32 -21.60 81.35
N LYS A 158 69.08 -20.76 80.34
CA LYS A 158 70.07 -19.78 79.88
C LYS A 158 70.38 -18.71 80.93
N VAL A 159 69.39 -18.31 81.74
CA VAL A 159 69.62 -17.37 82.85
C VAL A 159 70.42 -18.01 83.99
N LYS A 160 70.20 -19.30 84.31
CA LYS A 160 71.03 -20.03 85.28
C LYS A 160 72.50 -20.16 84.86
N PHE A 161 72.79 -20.23 83.56
CA PHE A 161 74.17 -20.26 83.05
C PHE A 161 74.90 -18.91 83.09
N ILE A 162 74.18 -17.79 83.15
CA ILE A 162 74.79 -16.44 83.20
C ILE A 162 75.11 -16.00 84.64
N VAL A 163 74.50 -16.64 85.65
CA VAL A 163 74.67 -16.28 87.07
C VAL A 163 75.68 -17.18 87.81
N LYS A 164 76.57 -17.89 87.09
CA LYS A 164 77.64 -18.71 87.70
C LYS A 164 79.02 -18.31 87.22
#